data_AF-A0A7X6NK43-F1
#
_entry.id   AF-A0A7X6NK43-F1
#
_cell.length_a   1.000
_cell.length_b   1.000
_cell.length_c   1.000
_cell.angle_alpha   90.00
_cell.angle_beta   90.00
_cell.angle_gamma   90.00
#
_symmetry.space_group_name_H-M   'P 1'
#
loop_
_entity.id
_entity.type
_entity.pdbx_description
1 polymer ?
#
loop_
_entity_poly.entity_id
_entity_poly.type
_entity_poly.pdbx_seq_one_letter_code
_entity_poly.pdbx_strand_id
1 'polypeptide(L)'
;SSTIDKCEKMQLKFSEGTSQHSLLKNRIKALSISKALLTSDKTSNYTSDELREALPRVISIINKTTKAQSKYEKGSSQFNRFEPIIQAMLISKAFIEDQINAIQK
;
A
#
# COMPACT_ATOMS: atom_id res chain seq x y z
N SER A 1 7.69 -9.12 -10.11
CA SER A 1 7.06 -9.40 -8.80
C SER A 1 6.57 -8.09 -8.21
N SER A 2 5.28 -8.03 -7.93
CA SER A 2 4.57 -6.85 -7.40
C SER A 2 4.89 -6.61 -5.92
N THR A 3 4.45 -5.49 -5.36
CA THR A 3 4.57 -5.22 -3.91
C THR A 3 3.72 -6.20 -3.09
N ILE A 4 2.56 -6.62 -3.62
CA ILE A 4 1.66 -7.60 -2.99
C ILE A 4 2.38 -8.95 -2.89
N ASP A 5 2.90 -9.49 -4.00
CA ASP A 5 3.59 -10.79 -4.00
C ASP A 5 4.77 -10.81 -3.01
N LYS A 6 5.48 -9.68 -2.90
CA LYS A 6 6.61 -9.55 -1.97
C LYS A 6 6.14 -9.58 -0.51
N CYS A 7 5.03 -8.92 -0.20
CA CYS A 7 4.44 -8.95 1.13
C CYS A 7 3.91 -10.34 1.48
N GLU A 8 3.24 -11.02 0.55
CA GLU A 8 2.74 -12.40 0.73
C GLU A 8 3.88 -13.38 1.00
N LYS A 9 4.91 -13.37 0.14
CA LYS A 9 6.10 -14.22 0.34
C LYS A 9 6.84 -13.93 1.64
N MET A 10 6.84 -12.68 2.09
CA MET A 10 7.45 -12.30 3.35
C MET A 10 6.60 -12.70 4.55
N GLN A 11 5.27 -12.67 4.43
CA GLN A 11 4.35 -13.08 5.49
C GLN A 11 4.56 -14.54 5.87
N LEU A 12 4.76 -15.42 4.89
CA LEU A 12 5.04 -16.85 5.08
C LEU A 12 6.29 -17.14 5.93
N LYS A 13 7.17 -16.16 6.14
CA LYS A 13 8.38 -16.30 6.97
C LYS A 13 8.12 -16.04 8.45
N PHE A 14 6.94 -15.57 8.82
CA PHE A 14 6.58 -15.23 10.19
C PHE A 14 5.40 -16.07 10.66
N SER A 15 5.48 -16.58 11.89
CA SER A 15 4.38 -17.35 12.49
C SER A 15 3.14 -16.49 12.66
N GLU A 16 1.97 -17.13 12.52
CA GLU A 16 0.69 -16.49 12.81
C GLU A 16 0.65 -15.99 14.27
N GLY A 17 -0.04 -14.87 14.50
CA GLY A 17 -0.07 -14.20 15.80
C GLY A 17 1.10 -13.24 16.07
N THR A 18 2.18 -13.29 15.28
CA THR A 18 3.27 -12.31 15.42
C THR A 18 2.90 -10.93 14.87
N SER A 19 3.51 -9.88 15.42
CA SER A 19 3.28 -8.50 14.97
C SER A 19 3.70 -8.28 13.52
N GLN A 20 4.76 -8.97 13.06
CA GLN A 20 5.24 -8.94 11.69
C GLN A 20 4.25 -9.59 10.73
N HIS A 21 3.71 -10.77 11.09
CA HIS A 21 2.68 -11.44 10.30
C HIS A 21 1.43 -10.56 10.16
N SER A 22 0.92 -10.02 11.26
CA SER A 22 -0.25 -9.12 11.27
C SER A 22 0.00 -7.83 10.49
N LEU A 23 1.20 -7.25 10.58
CA LEU A 23 1.58 -6.07 9.79
C LEU A 23 1.54 -6.35 8.30
N LEU A 24 2.05 -7.50 7.86
CA LEU A 24 2.07 -7.89 6.44
C LEU A 24 0.66 -8.21 5.94
N LYS A 25 -0.16 -8.91 6.73
CA LYS A 25 -1.59 -9.13 6.44
C LYS A 25 -2.33 -7.82 6.17
N ASN A 26 -2.14 -6.84 7.05
CA ASN A 26 -2.81 -5.53 6.92
C ASN A 26 -2.31 -4.74 5.71
N ARG A 27 -1.02 -4.86 5.37
CA ARG A 27 -0.46 -4.25 4.15
C ARG A 27 -1.01 -4.92 2.89
N ILE A 28 -1.08 -6.24 2.85
CA ILE A 28 -1.66 -6.98 1.73
C ILE A 28 -3.10 -6.55 1.51
N LYS A 29 -3.92 -6.50 2.58
CA LYS A 29 -5.31 -6.01 2.50
C LYS A 29 -5.39 -4.60 1.90
N ALA A 30 -4.60 -3.65 2.41
CA ALA A 30 -4.59 -2.27 1.91
C ALA A 30 -4.16 -2.16 0.43
N LEU A 31 -3.16 -2.95 0.02
CA LEU A 31 -2.69 -2.99 -1.36
C LEU A 31 -3.72 -3.63 -2.30
N SER A 32 -4.42 -4.67 -1.85
CA SER A 32 -5.51 -5.29 -2.62
C SER A 32 -6.68 -4.34 -2.82
N ILE A 33 -7.08 -3.60 -1.77
CA ILE A 33 -8.09 -2.52 -1.86
C ILE A 33 -7.66 -1.49 -2.89
N SER A 34 -6.42 -1.00 -2.79
CA SER A 34 -5.86 -0.01 -3.71
C SER A 34 -5.92 -0.50 -5.16
N LYS A 35 -5.56 -1.77 -5.39
CA LYS A 35 -5.58 -2.39 -6.72
C LYS A 35 -7.01 -2.45 -7.28
N ALA A 36 -7.98 -2.89 -6.49
CA ALA A 36 -9.37 -3.00 -6.92
C ALA A 36 -9.99 -1.64 -7.28
N LEU A 37 -9.70 -0.59 -6.49
CA LEU A 37 -10.12 0.78 -6.78
C LEU A 37 -9.51 1.29 -8.10
N LEU A 38 -8.23 0.99 -8.34
CA LEU A 38 -7.54 1.40 -9.57
C LEU A 38 -8.07 0.70 -10.82
N THR A 39 -8.44 -0.58 -10.71
CA THR A 39 -9.00 -1.33 -11.84
C THR A 39 -10.49 -1.04 -12.06
N SER A 40 -11.08 -0.08 -11.34
CA SER A 40 -12.50 0.26 -11.39
C SER A 40 -13.39 -0.98 -11.27
N ASP A 41 -12.96 -1.96 -10.47
CA ASP A 41 -13.75 -3.15 -10.23
C ASP A 41 -14.87 -2.78 -9.26
N LYS A 42 -15.97 -2.26 -9.82
CA LYS A 42 -17.16 -1.76 -9.11
C LYS A 42 -17.82 -2.81 -8.23
N THR A 43 -17.37 -4.06 -8.28
CA THR A 43 -17.83 -5.16 -7.42
C THR A 43 -17.28 -5.07 -6.00
N SER A 44 -16.20 -4.31 -5.79
CA SER A 44 -15.53 -4.19 -4.50
C SER A 44 -16.16 -3.07 -3.65
N ASN A 45 -17.34 -3.34 -3.09
CA ASN A 45 -17.97 -2.46 -2.10
C ASN A 45 -17.22 -2.55 -0.76
N TYR A 46 -16.09 -1.85 -0.64
CA TYR A 46 -15.37 -1.73 0.63
C TYR A 46 -16.11 -0.82 1.60
N THR A 47 -16.13 -1.18 2.88
CA THR A 47 -16.74 -0.32 3.90
C THR A 47 -15.88 0.91 4.18
N SER A 48 -16.49 1.96 4.72
CA SER A 48 -15.76 3.17 5.12
C SER A 48 -14.63 2.86 6.11
N ASP A 49 -14.84 1.90 7.01
CA ASP A 49 -13.84 1.50 8.00
C ASP A 49 -12.67 0.76 7.35
N GLU A 50 -12.92 -0.14 6.39
CA GLU A 50 -11.84 -0.82 5.66
C GLU A 50 -10.95 0.15 4.88
N LEU A 51 -11.54 1.18 4.28
CA LEU A 51 -10.81 2.22 3.59
C LEU A 51 -9.99 3.08 4.56
N ARG A 52 -10.57 3.45 5.71
CA ARG A 52 -9.87 4.18 6.77
C ARG A 52 -8.74 3.37 7.40
N GLU A 53 -8.87 2.06 7.48
CA GLU A 53 -7.79 1.17 7.93
C GLU A 53 -6.69 1.00 6.87
N ALA A 54 -7.05 0.99 5.58
CA ALA A 54 -6.11 0.85 4.48
C ALA A 54 -5.22 2.10 4.32
N LEU A 55 -5.80 3.29 4.46
CA LEU A 55 -5.12 4.57 4.26
C LEU A 55 -3.80 4.72 5.06
N PRO A 56 -3.76 4.52 6.40
CA PRO A 56 -2.52 4.64 7.16
C PRO A 56 -1.47 3.58 6.79
N ARG A 57 -1.90 2.41 6.27
CA ARG A 57 -0.97 1.38 5.79
C ARG A 57 -0.26 1.82 4.50
N VAL A 58 -1.00 2.41 3.56
CA VAL A 58 -0.43 2.98 2.33
C VAL A 58 0.50 4.15 2.65
N ILE A 59 0.07 5.08 3.51
CA ILE A 59 0.90 6.21 3.97
C ILE A 59 2.20 5.72 4.62
N SER A 60 2.14 4.67 5.45
CA SER A 60 3.34 4.09 6.07
C SER A 60 4.32 3.54 5.03
N ILE A 61 3.83 2.92 3.96
CA ILE A 61 4.67 2.44 2.85
C ILE A 61 5.34 3.64 2.18
N ILE A 62 4.58 4.68 1.81
CA ILE A 62 5.12 5.92 1.21
C ILE A 62 6.25 6.46 2.07
N ASN A 63 5.99 6.74 3.35
CA ASN A 63 6.97 7.36 4.26
C ASN A 63 8.24 6.52 4.44
N LYS A 64 8.09 5.19 4.53
CA LYS A 64 9.25 4.30 4.69
C LYS A 64 10.06 4.18 3.39
N THR A 65 9.37 4.14 2.25
CA THR A 65 10.02 4.05 0.94
C THR A 65 10.69 5.36 0.55
N THR A 66 10.08 6.51 0.79
CA THR A 66 10.69 7.83 0.57
C THR A 66 11.90 8.03 1.49
N LYS A 67 11.80 7.64 2.76
CA LYS A 67 12.94 7.68 3.70
C LYS A 67 14.09 6.76 3.29
N ALA A 68 13.80 5.62 2.66
CA ALA A 68 14.82 4.74 2.10
C ALA A 68 15.45 5.37 0.85
N GLN A 69 14.63 5.94 -0.04
CA GLN A 69 15.06 6.62 -1.25
C GLN A 69 15.98 7.82 -0.94
N SER A 70 15.67 8.60 0.08
CA SER A 70 16.42 9.81 0.46
C SER A 70 17.86 9.52 0.93
N LYS A 71 18.25 8.25 1.08
CA LYS A 71 19.62 7.85 1.42
C LYS A 71 20.55 7.80 0.21
N TYR A 72 20.00 7.93 -1.00
CA TYR A 72 20.72 7.81 -2.25
C TYR A 72 20.61 9.11 -3.04
N GLU A 73 21.63 9.38 -3.84
CA GLU A 73 21.66 10.55 -4.71
C GLU A 73 20.55 10.47 -5.77
N LYS A 74 19.90 11.60 -6.04
CA LYS A 74 18.86 11.70 -7.06
C LYS A 74 19.44 11.31 -8.42
N GLY A 75 18.76 10.42 -9.13
CA GLY A 75 19.21 9.89 -10.42
C GLY A 75 20.08 8.63 -10.32
N SER A 76 20.56 8.25 -9.13
CA SER A 76 21.21 6.96 -8.93
C SER A 76 20.27 5.78 -9.18
N SER A 77 20.82 4.63 -9.55
CA SER A 77 20.03 3.41 -9.77
C SER A 77 19.21 3.03 -8.52
N GLN A 78 19.81 3.18 -7.33
CA GLN A 78 19.13 2.91 -6.06
C GLN A 78 17.98 3.88 -5.81
N PHE A 79 18.17 5.17 -6.05
CA PHE A 79 17.11 6.18 -5.95
C PHE A 79 15.94 5.87 -6.90
N ASN A 80 16.25 5.63 -8.18
CA ASN A 80 15.26 5.42 -9.24
C ASN A 80 14.45 4.13 -9.01
N ARG A 81 15.04 3.11 -8.37
CA ARG A 81 14.34 1.88 -8.02
C ARG A 81 13.14 2.08 -7.08
N PHE A 82 13.17 3.12 -6.24
CA PHE A 82 12.09 3.41 -5.30
C PHE A 82 10.95 4.23 -5.93
N GLU A 83 11.23 5.00 -6.99
CA GLU A 83 10.23 5.90 -7.60
C GLU A 83 8.94 5.19 -8.03
N PRO A 84 8.98 4.06 -8.77
CA PRO A 84 7.75 3.41 -9.20
C PRO A 84 6.86 2.97 -8.02
N ILE A 85 7.47 2.56 -6.90
CA ILE A 85 6.74 2.15 -5.70
C ILE A 85 6.09 3.39 -5.06
N ILE A 86 6.84 4.49 -4.92
CA ILE A 86 6.32 5.73 -4.33
C ILE A 86 5.16 6.28 -5.15
N GLN A 87 5.31 6.34 -6.49
CA GLN A 87 4.26 6.83 -7.39
C GLN A 87 3.00 5.96 -7.32
N ALA A 88 3.15 4.64 -7.39
CA ALA A 88 2.01 3.73 -7.27
C ALA A 88 1.27 3.90 -5.93
N MET A 89 1.99 4.12 -4.83
CA MET A 89 1.37 4.31 -3.52
C MET A 89 0.71 5.69 -3.38
N LEU A 90 1.27 6.74 -3.97
CA LEU A 90 0.65 8.07 -4.00
C LEU A 90 -0.68 8.05 -4.76
N ILE A 91 -0.70 7.38 -5.92
CA ILE A 91 -1.93 7.17 -6.69
C ILE A 91 -2.93 6.37 -5.85
N SER A 92 -2.50 5.25 -5.27
CA SER A 92 -3.35 4.41 -4.41
C SER A 92 -3.97 5.19 -3.24
N LYS A 93 -3.18 6.07 -2.60
CA LYS A 93 -3.64 6.94 -1.52
C LYS A 93 -4.76 7.85 -1.98
N ALA A 94 -4.59 8.53 -3.12
CA ALA A 94 -5.59 9.43 -3.68
C ALA A 94 -6.92 8.71 -3.94
N PHE A 95 -6.88 7.52 -4.57
CA PHE A 95 -8.10 6.74 -4.82
C PHE A 95 -8.81 6.30 -3.54
N ILE A 96 -8.08 5.93 -2.50
CA ILE A 96 -8.68 5.59 -1.20
C ILE A 96 -9.35 6.82 -0.58
N GLU A 97 -8.68 7.98 -0.61
CA GLU A 97 -9.23 9.24 -0.08
C GLU A 97 -10.50 9.66 -0.84
N ASP A 98 -10.48 9.59 -2.16
CA ASP A 98 -11.63 9.90 -3.01
C ASP A 98 -12.81 8.96 -2.72
N GLN A 99 -12.56 7.66 -2.55
CA GLN A 99 -13.60 6.69 -2.21
C GLN A 99 -14.19 6.93 -0.81
N ILE A 100 -13.37 7.28 0.19
CA ILE A 100 -13.84 7.65 1.53
C ILE A 100 -14.76 8.87 1.44
N ASN A 101 -14.34 9.91 0.71
CA ASN A 101 -15.12 11.13 0.52
C ASN A 101 -16.44 10.87 -0.22
N ALA A 102 -16.45 9.94 -1.17
CA ALA A 102 -17.64 9.55 -1.92
C ALA A 102 -18.68 8.82 -1.05
N ILE A 103 -18.25 7.98 -0.11
CA ILE A 103 -19.15 7.24 0.80
C ILE A 103 -19.74 8.14 1.90
N GLN A 104 -19.06 9.25 2.23
CA GLN A 104 -19.51 10.20 3.25
C GLN A 104 -20.49 11.27 2.74
N LYS A 105 -20.74 11.33 1.43
CA LYS A 105 -21.74 12.20 0.80
C LYS A 105 -23.09 11.51 0.72
#